data_AF-A0AAN7RTE0-F1
#
_entry.id   AF-A0AAN7RTE0-F1
#
_cell.length_a   1.000
_cell.length_b   1.000
_cell.length_c   1.000
_cell.angle_alpha   90.00
_cell.angle_beta   90.00
_cell.angle_gamma   90.00
#
_symmetry.space_group_name_H-M   'P 1'
#
loop_
_entity.id
_entity.type
_entity.pdbx_description
1 polymer ?
#
loop_
_entity_poly.entity_id
_entity_poly.type
_entity_poly.pdbx_seq_one_letter_code
_entity_poly.pdbx_strand_id
1 'polypeptide(L)'
;MSFIDKLKEAIEKQVENEAAREVLLMKLAVENANVDCKRVLQTLRNPNLVEMMEACQKVGSFEHQAQAMASAFEALRFDNRACFGCGKTGHFKRNCPNVNQIQNSGPGVCLRCGKGRHYANQCRSKWGKDGKLIQGNFRTSASRWRAQTQVPRRAMTTAMACEAEPQEAPEWMSPQMLK
;
A
#
# COMPACT_ATOMS: atom_id res chain seq x y z
N MET A 1 1.51 -3.12 -38.21
CA MET A 1 1.79 -4.53 -37.89
C MET A 1 2.38 -4.59 -36.50
N SER A 2 1.72 -5.29 -35.58
CA SER A 2 2.21 -5.47 -34.22
C SER A 2 3.48 -6.35 -34.22
N PHE A 3 4.24 -6.31 -33.13
CA PHE A 3 5.42 -7.18 -32.95
C PHE A 3 5.05 -8.66 -33.07
N ILE A 4 3.90 -9.04 -32.49
CA ILE A 4 3.40 -10.42 -32.48
C ILE A 4 3.06 -10.90 -33.89
N ASP A 5 2.46 -10.05 -34.73
CA ASP A 5 2.12 -10.43 -36.12
C ASP A 5 3.38 -10.77 -36.92
N LYS A 6 4.43 -9.94 -36.78
CA LYS A 6 5.72 -10.17 -37.46
C LYS A 6 6.41 -11.43 -36.94
N LEU A 7 6.33 -11.68 -35.63
CA LEU A 7 6.87 -12.88 -35.01
C LEU A 7 6.16 -14.13 -35.50
N LYS A 8 4.83 -14.09 -35.58
CA LYS A 8 4.01 -15.20 -36.08
C LYS A 8 4.34 -15.52 -37.54
N GLU A 9 4.42 -14.50 -38.40
CA GLU A 9 4.78 -14.69 -39.82
C GLU A 9 6.21 -15.27 -39.98
N ALA A 10 7.17 -14.85 -39.16
CA ALA A 10 8.52 -15.39 -39.20
C ALA A 10 8.57 -16.88 -38.80
N ILE A 11 7.82 -17.26 -37.77
CA ILE A 11 7.74 -18.65 -37.28
C ILE A 11 7.04 -19.55 -38.30
N GLU A 12 5.96 -19.07 -38.94
CA GLU A 12 5.24 -19.79 -39.98
C GLU A 12 6.14 -20.14 -41.19
N LYS A 13 7.11 -19.27 -41.51
CA LYS A 13 8.08 -19.51 -42.60
C LYS A 13 9.20 -20.48 -42.22
N GLN A 14 9.50 -20.64 -40.94
CA GLN A 14 10.64 -21.45 -40.46
C GLN A 14 10.25 -22.84 -39.98
N VAL A 15 9.01 -23.02 -39.54
CA VAL A 15 8.59 -24.25 -38.86
C VAL A 15 7.31 -24.79 -39.49
N GLU A 16 7.41 -25.98 -40.10
CA GLU A 16 6.29 -26.67 -40.73
C GLU A 16 5.33 -27.29 -39.70
N ASN A 17 5.86 -27.73 -38.55
CA ASN A 17 5.08 -28.36 -37.49
C ASN A 17 4.26 -27.34 -36.69
N GLU A 18 2.93 -27.47 -36.75
CA GLU A 18 1.99 -26.53 -36.14
C GLU A 18 2.08 -26.46 -34.61
N ALA A 19 2.19 -27.60 -33.92
CA ALA A 19 2.33 -27.63 -32.47
C ALA A 19 3.66 -27.00 -32.01
N ALA A 20 4.73 -27.19 -32.80
CA ALA A 20 6.01 -26.54 -32.53
C ALA A 20 5.94 -25.02 -32.74
N ARG A 21 5.21 -24.55 -33.77
CA ARG A 21 4.99 -23.11 -34.00
C ARG A 21 4.36 -22.41 -32.81
N GLU A 22 3.31 -23.00 -32.25
CA GLU A 22 2.58 -22.40 -31.12
C GLU A 22 3.47 -22.31 -29.86
N VAL A 23 4.18 -23.39 -29.53
CA VAL A 23 5.10 -23.42 -28.39
C VAL A 23 6.24 -22.42 -28.57
N LEU A 24 6.79 -22.31 -29.78
CA LEU A 24 7.85 -21.34 -30.08
C LEU A 24 7.34 -19.90 -30.03
N LEU A 25 6.13 -19.63 -30.54
CA LEU A 25 5.51 -18.32 -30.51
C LEU A 25 5.36 -17.81 -29.07
N MET A 26 4.81 -18.63 -28.17
CA MET A 26 4.63 -18.25 -26.78
C MET A 26 5.97 -18.00 -26.09
N LYS A 27 6.97 -18.89 -26.27
CA LYS A 27 8.30 -18.73 -25.66
C LYS A 27 9.00 -17.46 -26.15
N LEU A 28 9.07 -17.27 -27.46
CA LEU A 28 9.73 -16.11 -28.07
C LEU A 28 9.03 -14.80 -27.71
N ALA A 29 7.69 -14.80 -27.59
CA ALA A 29 6.94 -13.64 -27.13
C ALA A 29 7.32 -13.24 -25.70
N VAL A 30 7.49 -14.20 -24.77
CA VAL A 30 7.95 -13.91 -23.40
C VAL A 30 9.41 -13.43 -23.39
N GLU A 31 10.30 -14.10 -24.13
CA GLU A 31 11.73 -13.79 -24.14
C GLU A 31 12.03 -12.39 -24.70
N ASN A 32 11.25 -11.95 -25.69
CA ASN A 32 11.41 -10.63 -26.31
C ASN A 32 10.56 -9.53 -25.64
N ALA A 33 9.72 -9.87 -24.67
CA ALA A 33 8.94 -8.87 -23.94
C ALA A 33 9.85 -7.94 -23.12
N ASN A 34 9.37 -6.72 -22.86
CA ASN A 34 10.05 -5.78 -21.97
C ASN A 34 10.09 -6.31 -20.52
N VAL A 35 10.96 -5.74 -19.67
CA VAL A 35 11.17 -6.24 -18.30
C VAL A 35 9.90 -6.22 -17.46
N ASP A 36 9.06 -5.19 -17.60
CA ASP A 36 7.83 -5.08 -16.82
C ASP A 36 6.76 -6.08 -17.28
N CYS A 37 6.59 -6.27 -18.58
CA CYS A 37 5.71 -7.32 -19.13
C CYS A 37 6.21 -8.70 -18.73
N LYS A 38 7.53 -8.96 -18.75
CA LYS A 38 8.09 -10.23 -18.25
C LYS A 38 7.67 -10.51 -16.80
N ARG A 39 7.70 -9.50 -15.92
CA ARG A 39 7.24 -9.65 -14.53
C ARG A 39 5.76 -9.98 -14.45
N VAL A 40 4.93 -9.31 -15.24
CA VAL A 40 3.48 -9.59 -15.28
C VAL A 40 3.22 -11.01 -15.80
N LEU A 41 3.86 -11.38 -16.91
CA LEU A 41 3.71 -12.69 -17.55
C LEU A 41 4.17 -13.86 -16.67
N GLN A 42 5.18 -13.64 -15.80
CA GLN A 42 5.65 -14.65 -14.84
C GLN A 42 4.60 -15.02 -13.77
N THR A 43 3.59 -14.18 -13.55
CA THR A 43 2.52 -14.46 -12.57
C THR A 43 1.40 -15.32 -13.16
N LEU A 44 1.32 -15.42 -14.48
CA LEU A 44 0.29 -16.19 -15.18
C LEU A 44 0.70 -17.66 -15.32
N ARG A 45 -0.26 -18.58 -15.15
CA ARG A 45 -0.02 -20.03 -15.24
C ARG A 45 -0.58 -20.56 -16.56
N ASN A 46 0.31 -20.87 -17.50
CA ASN A 46 -0.01 -21.30 -18.88
C ASN A 46 -0.94 -20.31 -19.62
N PRO A 47 -0.53 -19.04 -19.77
CA PRO A 47 -1.38 -18.06 -20.44
C PRO A 47 -1.48 -18.32 -21.95
N ASN A 48 -2.63 -17.97 -22.53
CA ASN A 48 -2.78 -17.85 -23.98
C ASN A 48 -2.24 -16.48 -24.47
N LEU A 49 -1.94 -16.34 -25.76
CA LEU A 49 -1.40 -15.15 -26.39
C LEU A 49 -2.28 -13.91 -26.12
N VAL A 50 -3.60 -14.09 -26.18
CA VAL A 50 -4.56 -13.02 -25.92
C VAL A 50 -4.47 -12.56 -24.46
N GLU A 51 -4.39 -13.50 -23.52
CA GLU A 51 -4.25 -13.19 -22.08
C GLU A 51 -2.91 -12.50 -21.80
N MET A 52 -1.84 -12.93 -22.46
CA MET A 52 -0.53 -12.28 -22.37
C MET A 52 -0.61 -10.82 -22.85
N MET A 53 -1.28 -10.58 -23.99
CA MET A 53 -1.45 -9.24 -24.56
C MET A 53 -2.29 -8.34 -23.65
N GLU A 54 -3.40 -8.85 -23.12
CA GLU A 54 -4.30 -8.09 -22.24
C GLU A 54 -3.61 -7.73 -20.91
N ALA A 55 -2.87 -8.67 -20.32
CA ALA A 55 -2.09 -8.43 -19.11
C ALA A 55 -0.99 -7.37 -19.32
N CYS A 56 -0.39 -7.34 -20.51
CA CYS A 56 0.66 -6.39 -20.87
C CYS A 56 0.14 -5.03 -21.34
N GLN A 57 -1.13 -4.91 -21.73
CA GLN A 57 -1.68 -3.70 -22.36
C GLN A 57 -1.60 -2.46 -21.45
N LYS A 58 -1.71 -2.65 -20.13
CA LYS A 58 -1.63 -1.57 -19.13
C LYS A 58 -0.23 -1.36 -18.56
N VAL A 59 0.74 -2.20 -18.93
CA VAL A 59 2.11 -2.10 -18.43
C VAL A 59 2.75 -0.81 -18.94
N GLY A 60 3.35 -0.04 -18.04
CA GLY A 60 3.93 1.27 -18.34
C GLY A 60 2.94 2.44 -18.30
N SER A 61 1.64 2.18 -18.08
CA SER A 61 0.68 3.24 -17.76
C SER A 61 0.96 3.86 -16.39
N PHE A 62 0.54 5.12 -16.21
CA PHE A 62 0.66 5.80 -14.92
C PHE A 62 -0.04 5.03 -13.79
N GLU A 63 -1.21 4.44 -14.05
CA GLU A 63 -1.94 3.63 -13.07
C GLU A 63 -1.12 2.41 -12.61
N HIS A 64 -0.52 1.68 -13.55
CA HIS A 64 0.32 0.53 -13.25
C HIS A 64 1.55 0.91 -12.42
N GLN A 65 2.20 2.03 -12.76
CA GLN A 65 3.34 2.56 -12.01
C GLN A 65 2.93 3.03 -10.60
N ALA A 66 1.81 3.74 -10.48
CA ALA A 66 1.27 4.20 -9.21
C ALA A 66 0.91 3.04 -8.29
N GLN A 67 0.28 1.98 -8.83
CA GLN A 67 -0.07 0.78 -8.07
C GLN A 67 1.18 0.02 -7.61
N ALA A 68 2.19 -0.11 -8.46
CA ALA A 68 3.48 -0.73 -8.11
C ALA A 68 4.22 0.07 -7.01
N MET A 69 4.16 1.41 -7.07
CA MET A 69 4.71 2.25 -6.01
C MET A 69 3.91 2.11 -4.71
N ALA A 70 2.57 2.11 -4.78
CA ALA A 70 1.71 1.94 -3.61
C ALA A 70 1.97 0.63 -2.88
N SER A 71 2.12 -0.49 -3.61
CA SER A 71 2.44 -1.79 -3.02
C SER A 71 3.85 -1.82 -2.39
N ALA A 72 4.84 -1.15 -2.99
CA ALA A 72 6.17 -1.02 -2.41
C ALA A 72 6.15 -0.21 -1.09
N PHE A 73 5.41 0.91 -1.04
CA PHE A 73 5.24 1.67 0.20
C PHE A 73 4.53 0.87 1.29
N GLU A 74 3.57 0.03 0.90
CA GLU A 74 2.86 -0.84 1.81
C GLU A 74 3.77 -1.94 2.38
N ALA A 75 4.63 -2.56 1.56
CA ALA A 75 5.65 -3.51 2.02
C ALA A 75 6.57 -2.88 3.09
N LEU A 76 7.05 -1.66 2.86
CA LEU A 76 7.89 -0.93 3.82
C LEU A 76 7.17 -0.59 5.14
N ARG A 77 5.85 -0.42 5.11
CA ARG A 77 5.05 -0.16 6.32
C ARG A 77 4.94 -1.37 7.24
N PHE A 78 5.01 -2.58 6.68
CA PHE A 78 4.81 -3.83 7.40
C PHE A 78 6.11 -4.49 7.87
N ASP A 79 7.20 -4.38 7.11
CA ASP A 79 8.46 -5.07 7.42
C ASP A 79 9.07 -4.62 8.76
N ASN A 80 8.96 -3.32 9.08
CA ASN A 80 9.60 -2.73 10.25
C ASN A 80 8.71 -2.66 11.51
N ARG A 81 7.46 -3.13 11.45
CA ARG A 81 6.54 -3.06 12.60
C ARG A 81 6.24 -4.44 13.16
N ALA A 82 6.64 -4.64 14.42
CA ALA A 82 6.25 -5.82 15.19
C ALA A 82 4.75 -5.78 15.53
N CYS A 83 4.09 -6.91 15.38
CA CYS A 83 2.70 -7.10 15.76
C CYS A 83 2.52 -6.91 17.27
N PHE A 84 1.67 -5.97 17.68
CA PHE A 84 1.34 -5.71 19.10
C PHE A 84 0.64 -6.88 19.84
N GLY A 85 0.33 -7.98 19.13
CA GLY A 85 -0.25 -9.19 19.70
C GLY A 85 0.80 -10.28 19.96
N CYS A 86 1.59 -10.64 18.95
CA CYS A 86 2.52 -11.77 19.00
C CYS A 86 4.02 -11.38 18.90
N GLY A 87 4.34 -10.10 18.69
CA GLY A 87 5.70 -9.59 18.56
C GLY A 87 6.40 -9.89 17.23
N LYS A 88 5.80 -10.68 16.34
CA LYS A 88 6.36 -10.97 15.00
C LYS A 88 6.12 -9.80 14.04
N THR A 89 7.08 -9.50 13.16
CA THR A 89 6.98 -8.43 12.15
C THR A 89 6.09 -8.83 10.96
N GLY A 90 5.78 -7.87 10.09
CA GLY A 90 5.06 -8.12 8.83
C GLY A 90 3.53 -8.06 8.92
N HIS A 91 2.93 -7.84 10.09
CA HIS A 91 1.46 -7.75 10.22
C HIS A 91 0.99 -6.96 11.44
N PHE A 92 -0.25 -6.45 11.38
CA PHE A 92 -0.93 -5.83 12.52
C PHE A 92 -1.60 -6.87 13.43
N LYS A 93 -1.88 -6.48 14.68
CA LYS A 93 -2.65 -7.31 15.64
C LYS A 93 -3.97 -7.83 15.08
N ARG A 94 -4.64 -7.06 14.19
CA ARG A 94 -5.90 -7.46 13.53
C ARG A 94 -5.73 -8.61 12.55
N ASN A 95 -4.56 -8.72 11.92
CA ASN A 95 -4.24 -9.71 10.89
C ASN A 95 -3.23 -10.74 11.43
N CYS A 96 -3.21 -10.96 12.75
CA CYS A 96 -2.25 -11.86 13.36
C CYS A 96 -2.68 -13.32 13.14
N PRO A 97 -1.83 -14.18 12.55
CA PRO A 97 -2.16 -15.60 12.40
C PRO A 97 -2.28 -16.33 13.75
N ASN A 98 -1.68 -15.78 14.82
CA ASN A 98 -1.73 -16.35 16.17
C ASN A 98 -2.78 -15.67 17.06
N VAL A 99 -3.99 -15.40 16.53
CA VAL A 99 -5.11 -14.79 17.28
C VAL A 99 -5.37 -15.52 18.61
N ASN A 100 -5.27 -16.84 18.61
CA ASN A 100 -5.59 -17.68 19.76
C ASN A 100 -4.62 -17.49 20.95
N GLN A 101 -3.35 -17.15 20.70
CA GLN A 101 -2.38 -16.85 21.76
C GLN A 101 -2.57 -15.44 22.36
N ILE A 102 -3.15 -14.53 21.56
CA ILE A 102 -3.42 -13.14 21.95
C ILE A 102 -4.63 -13.04 22.89
N GLN A 103 -5.62 -13.93 22.75
CA GLN A 103 -6.84 -13.91 23.55
C GLN A 103 -6.71 -14.61 24.91
N ASN A 104 -5.79 -15.56 25.06
CA ASN A 104 -5.54 -16.27 26.33
C ASN A 104 -4.52 -15.57 27.25
N SER A 105 -3.94 -14.46 26.81
CA SER A 105 -3.10 -13.62 27.65
C SER A 105 -4.02 -12.65 28.42
N GLY A 106 -4.50 -13.06 29.60
CA GLY A 106 -5.09 -12.13 30.57
C GLY A 106 -4.17 -10.92 30.78
N PRO A 107 -4.67 -9.75 31.23
CA PRO A 107 -3.87 -8.53 31.24
C PRO A 107 -2.55 -8.77 31.96
N GLY A 108 -1.45 -8.62 31.22
CA GLY A 108 -0.10 -8.64 31.80
C GLY A 108 0.06 -7.52 32.82
N VAL A 109 1.28 -7.34 33.33
CA VAL A 109 1.59 -6.22 34.23
C VAL A 109 1.19 -4.91 33.55
N CYS A 110 0.37 -4.09 34.21
CA CYS A 110 -0.18 -2.87 33.62
C CYS A 110 0.93 -1.99 33.02
N LEU A 111 0.81 -1.62 31.75
CA LEU A 111 1.82 -0.81 31.06
C LEU A 111 1.92 0.61 31.60
N ARG A 112 0.89 1.10 32.30
CA ARG A 112 0.81 2.47 32.84
C ARG A 112 1.48 2.60 34.21
N CYS A 113 1.14 1.73 35.16
CA CYS A 113 1.66 1.79 36.54
C CYS A 113 2.69 0.71 36.89
N GLY A 114 2.83 -0.30 36.04
CA GLY A 114 3.75 -1.42 36.27
C GLY A 114 3.42 -2.32 37.43
N LYS A 115 2.22 -2.20 37.98
CA LYS A 115 1.75 -3.01 39.11
C LYS A 115 0.44 -3.67 38.75
N GLY A 116 0.28 -4.92 39.19
CA GLY A 116 -0.94 -5.71 39.01
C GLY A 116 -1.25 -6.11 37.57
N ARG A 117 -2.24 -7.00 37.42
CA ARG A 117 -2.73 -7.55 36.15
C ARG A 117 -4.07 -6.91 35.81
N HIS A 118 -4.03 -5.76 35.15
CA HIS A 118 -5.22 -5.03 34.71
C HIS A 118 -4.95 -4.29 33.40
N TYR A 119 -6.01 -4.07 32.62
CA TYR A 119 -5.90 -3.32 31.38
C TYR A 119 -5.60 -1.84 31.66
N ALA A 120 -4.87 -1.19 30.75
CA ALA A 120 -4.44 0.20 30.93
C ALA A 120 -5.61 1.20 31.15
N ASN A 121 -6.80 0.88 30.64
CA ASN A 121 -8.04 1.64 30.85
C ASN A 121 -8.69 1.43 32.24
N GLN A 122 -8.31 0.38 32.97
CA GLN A 122 -8.75 0.07 34.33
C GLN A 122 -7.69 0.42 35.38
N CYS A 123 -6.61 1.09 34.97
CA CYS A 123 -5.53 1.50 35.85
C CYS A 123 -5.97 2.61 36.81
N ARG A 124 -6.16 2.25 38.08
CA ARG A 124 -6.53 3.18 39.16
C ARG A 124 -5.32 3.80 39.87
N SER A 125 -4.09 3.41 39.51
CA SER A 125 -2.88 3.96 40.11
C SER A 125 -2.67 5.42 39.70
N LYS A 126 -2.31 6.27 40.66
CA LYS A 126 -1.97 7.69 40.43
C LYS A 126 -0.53 7.87 39.92
N TRP A 127 0.32 6.86 40.11
CA TRP A 127 1.75 6.90 39.82
C TRP A 127 2.12 5.89 38.75
N GLY A 128 2.94 6.32 37.78
CA GLY A 128 3.47 5.52 36.69
C GLY A 128 4.71 4.73 37.07
N LYS A 129 5.16 3.85 36.16
CA LYS A 129 6.43 3.11 36.31
C LYS A 129 7.63 4.04 36.53
N ASP A 130 7.59 5.22 35.92
CA ASP A 130 8.68 6.20 35.92
C ASP A 130 8.59 7.20 37.08
N GLY A 131 7.75 6.95 38.09
CA GLY A 131 7.49 7.89 39.20
C GLY A 131 6.69 9.13 38.81
N LYS A 132 6.32 9.28 37.54
CA LYS A 132 5.50 10.40 37.03
C LYS A 132 4.02 10.20 37.38
N LEU A 133 3.31 11.31 37.63
CA LEU A 133 1.86 11.28 37.82
C LEU A 133 1.16 10.84 36.54
N ILE A 134 0.29 9.83 36.63
CA ILE A 134 -0.56 9.40 35.53
C ILE A 134 -1.73 10.37 35.46
N GLN A 135 -1.82 11.19 34.41
CA GLN A 135 -3.03 11.94 34.09
C GLN A 135 -4.15 10.93 33.79
N GLY A 136 -5.12 10.83 34.69
CA GLY A 136 -6.08 9.74 34.68
C GLY A 136 -7.33 10.01 33.86
N ASN A 137 -7.76 9.00 33.09
CA ASN A 137 -9.17 8.81 32.72
C ASN A 137 -9.94 8.19 33.90
N PHE A 138 -9.87 8.82 35.07
CA PHE A 138 -10.69 8.38 36.19
C PHE A 138 -12.15 8.68 35.83
N ARG A 139 -12.93 7.65 35.50
CA ARG A 139 -14.38 7.75 35.56
C ARG A 139 -14.77 7.85 37.04
N THR A 140 -14.57 9.02 37.62
CA THR A 140 -15.17 9.39 38.90
C THR A 140 -16.65 9.55 38.65
N SER A 141 -17.44 8.58 39.12
CA SER A 141 -18.85 8.75 39.40
C SER A 141 -19.00 9.82 40.49
N ALA A 142 -18.91 11.09 40.10
CA ALA A 142 -19.19 12.24 40.93
C ALA A 142 -19.73 13.34 40.02
N SER A 143 -21.05 13.42 40.00
CA SER A 143 -21.84 14.47 39.38
C SER A 143 -21.43 15.85 39.91
N ARG A 144 -21.68 16.87 39.08
CA ARG A 144 -21.68 18.32 39.41
C ARG A 144 -20.29 18.95 39.35
N TRP A 145 -19.89 19.38 38.15
CA TRP A 145 -19.62 20.78 37.78
C TRP A 145 -19.45 20.83 36.25
N ARG A 146 -20.30 21.64 35.60
CA ARG A 146 -20.26 21.88 34.16
C ARG A 146 -19.06 22.79 33.89
N ALA A 147 -17.89 22.21 33.63
CA ALA A 147 -16.76 22.98 33.14
C ALA A 147 -17.02 23.29 31.66
N GLN A 148 -17.54 24.50 31.41
CA GLN A 148 -17.57 25.10 30.09
C GLN A 148 -16.14 25.16 29.56
N THR A 149 -15.75 24.22 28.69
CA THR A 149 -14.56 24.41 27.87
C THR A 149 -14.88 25.51 26.87
N GLN A 150 -14.52 26.76 27.20
CA GLN A 150 -14.29 27.76 26.18
C GLN A 150 -13.10 27.28 25.35
N VAL A 151 -13.41 26.64 24.22
CA VAL A 151 -12.48 26.51 23.11
C VAL A 151 -12.16 27.94 22.67
N PRO A 152 -10.90 28.40 22.64
CA PRO A 152 -10.59 29.66 22.00
C PRO A 152 -11.00 29.51 20.53
N ARG A 153 -11.99 30.31 20.11
CA ARG A 153 -12.33 30.49 18.70
C ARG A 153 -11.07 31.02 18.02
N ARG A 154 -10.32 30.15 17.35
CA ARG A 154 -9.39 30.56 16.31
C ARG A 154 -10.20 31.42 15.34
N ALA A 155 -9.78 32.67 15.18
CA ALA A 155 -10.31 33.55 14.16
C ALA A 155 -10.24 32.81 12.82
N MET A 156 -11.38 32.67 12.15
CA MET A 156 -11.43 32.27 10.76
C MET A 156 -10.78 33.41 9.99
N THR A 157 -9.48 33.31 9.73
CA THR A 157 -8.87 34.08 8.66
C THR A 157 -9.51 33.62 7.37
N THR A 158 -10.22 34.56 6.76
CA THR A 158 -10.68 34.66 5.39
C THR A 158 -10.22 33.54 4.45
N ALA A 159 -11.19 32.99 3.72
CA ALA A 159 -11.01 32.05 2.62
C ALA A 159 -9.80 32.46 1.75
N MET A 160 -8.79 31.59 1.68
CA MET A 160 -7.88 31.58 0.54
C MET A 160 -8.65 30.92 -0.59
N ALA A 161 -9.17 31.75 -1.50
CA ALA A 161 -9.54 31.31 -2.82
C ALA A 161 -8.31 30.63 -3.44
N CYS A 162 -8.49 29.43 -4.00
CA CYS A 162 -7.52 28.89 -4.94
C CYS A 162 -7.64 29.71 -6.21
N GLU A 163 -6.84 30.78 -6.32
CA GLU A 163 -6.57 31.40 -7.60
C GLU A 163 -5.60 30.47 -8.33
N ALA A 164 -6.09 29.89 -9.43
CA ALA A 164 -5.25 29.17 -10.36
C ALA A 164 -4.33 30.18 -11.04
N GLU A 165 -3.03 30.16 -10.73
CA GLU A 165 -2.03 30.82 -11.55
C GLU A 165 -1.99 30.16 -12.94
N PRO A 166 -2.04 30.93 -14.03
CA PRO A 166 -1.80 30.39 -15.37
C PRO A 166 -0.35 29.94 -15.46
N GLN A 167 -0.13 28.63 -15.64
CA GLN A 167 1.20 28.12 -15.97
C GLN A 167 1.50 28.51 -17.42
N GLU A 168 2.41 29.44 -17.63
CA GLU A 168 3.03 29.67 -18.94
C GLU A 168 3.74 28.39 -19.39
N ALA A 169 3.40 27.93 -20.59
CA ALA A 169 3.99 26.72 -21.16
C ALA A 169 5.49 26.94 -21.45
N PRO A 170 6.37 25.96 -21.15
CA PRO A 170 7.79 26.09 -21.41
C PRO A 170 8.09 26.15 -22.93
N GLU A 171 9.07 27.00 -23.28
CA GLU A 171 9.41 27.48 -24.63
C GLU A 171 9.74 26.39 -25.68
N TRP A 172 9.91 25.14 -25.27
CA TRP A 172 10.15 24.01 -26.18
C TRP A 172 8.89 23.48 -26.87
N MET A 173 7.70 23.98 -26.52
CA MET A 173 6.42 23.61 -27.14
C MET A 173 5.97 24.54 -28.30
N SER A 174 6.88 25.30 -28.91
CA SER A 174 6.55 26.08 -30.11
C SER A 174 6.55 25.23 -31.40
N PRO A 175 5.48 25.27 -32.23
CA PRO A 175 5.49 24.66 -33.55
C PRO A 175 6.46 25.42 -34.47
N GLN A 176 7.44 24.73 -35.04
CA GLN A 176 8.23 25.30 -36.13
C GLN A 176 7.30 25.55 -37.33
N MET A 177 7.17 26.83 -37.68
CA MET A 177 6.40 27.32 -38.82
C MET A 177 7.01 26.78 -40.12
N LEU A 178 6.19 26.09 -40.92
CA LEU A 178 6.45 25.85 -42.33
C LEU A 178 6.59 27.21 -43.06
N LYS A 179 7.73 27.42 -43.70
CA LYS A 179 7.89 28.20 -44.92
C LYS A 179 8.47 27.29 -45.99
#